data_AF-A0A496ZZG2-F1
#
_entry.id   AF-A0A496ZZG2-F1
#
_cell.length_a   1.000
_cell.length_b   1.000
_cell.length_c   1.000
_cell.angle_alpha   90.00
_cell.angle_beta   90.00
_cell.angle_gamma   90.00
#
_symmetry.space_group_name_H-M   'P 1'
#
loop_
_entity.id
_entity.type
_entity.pdbx_description
1 polymer ?
#
loop_
_entity_poly.entity_id
_entity_poly.type
_entity_poly.pdbx_seq_one_letter_code
_entity_poly.pdbx_strand_id
1 'polypeptide(L)'
;MEELREKIPLENIMTYIDYLANMEHIIVDVAHWKSIFSEIGKGSEKFWDEVYKIGEAHTKEYYDKGLRDVEQILRYIEKTNWYKLNIDSENSYTLILTVSESSKFIKTFFEGFFSKFPQKIEISEGYKKIRIKLI
;
A
#
# COMPACT_ATOMS: atom_id res chain seq x y z
N MET A 1 13.02 8.22 22.80
CA MET A 1 12.77 9.58 22.25
C MET A 1 14.02 10.14 21.59
N GLU A 2 15.18 10.05 22.22
CA GLU A 2 16.47 10.49 21.65
C GLU A 2 16.96 9.59 20.50
N GLU A 3 16.73 8.27 20.59
CA GLU A 3 17.04 7.31 19.52
C GLU A 3 16.11 7.41 18.29
N LEU A 4 14.88 7.93 18.43
CA LEU A 4 13.96 8.09 17.29
C LEU A 4 14.39 9.26 16.38
N ARG A 5 15.27 10.13 16.87
CA ARG A 5 15.92 11.19 16.09
C ARG A 5 17.09 10.65 15.26
N GLU A 6 17.46 9.37 15.39
CA GLU A 6 18.41 8.74 14.48
C GLU A 6 17.77 8.56 13.09
N LYS A 7 17.93 9.61 12.28
CA LYS A 7 17.87 9.64 10.82
C LYS A 7 16.62 9.01 10.18
N ILE A 8 15.43 9.46 10.54
CA ILE A 8 14.32 9.37 9.57
C ILE A 8 14.73 10.24 8.37
N PRO A 9 14.82 9.68 7.14
CA PRO A 9 15.16 10.46 5.96
C PRO A 9 14.19 11.63 5.81
N LEU A 10 14.71 12.82 5.49
CA LEU A 10 13.88 14.02 5.31
C LEU A 10 12.73 13.77 4.32
N GLU A 11 12.96 12.98 3.28
CA GLU A 11 11.95 12.57 2.30
C GLU A 11 10.74 11.86 2.93
N ASN A 12 10.96 11.01 3.94
CA ASN A 12 9.87 10.32 4.63
C ASN A 12 9.04 11.30 5.44
N ILE A 13 9.70 12.25 6.13
CA ILE A 13 9.03 13.32 6.88
C ILE A 13 8.19 14.18 5.92
N MET A 14 8.76 14.57 4.78
CA MET A 14 8.04 15.34 3.76
C MET A 14 6.84 14.57 3.22
N THR A 15 6.97 13.25 2.99
CA THR A 15 5.83 12.44 2.54
C THR A 15 4.72 12.38 3.60
N TYR A 16 5.05 12.26 4.89
CA TYR A 16 4.04 12.30 5.96
C TYR A 16 3.34 13.66 6.04
N ILE A 17 4.09 14.75 5.85
CA ILE A 17 3.51 16.09 5.77
C ILE A 17 2.57 16.17 4.57
N ASP A 18 2.98 15.73 3.38
CA ASP A 18 2.13 15.77 2.18
C ASP A 18 0.83 14.96 2.38
N TYR A 19 0.91 13.78 2.99
CA TYR A 19 -0.25 12.93 3.29
C TYR A 19 -1.26 13.61 4.22
N LEU A 20 -0.77 14.27 5.26
CA LEU A 20 -1.63 14.84 6.31
C LEU A 20 -2.07 16.27 5.99
N ALA A 21 -1.21 17.08 5.40
CA ALA A 21 -1.50 18.48 5.07
C ALA A 21 -2.57 18.60 3.97
N ASN A 22 -2.57 17.67 3.00
CA ASN A 22 -3.59 17.61 1.96
C ASN A 22 -4.89 16.90 2.40
N MET A 23 -4.94 16.40 3.64
CA MET A 23 -6.06 15.62 4.18
C MET A 23 -6.40 14.36 3.35
N GLU A 24 -5.44 13.85 2.58
CA GLU A 24 -5.58 12.60 1.81
C GLU A 24 -5.54 11.37 2.73
N HIS A 25 -4.84 11.48 3.86
CA HIS A 25 -4.64 10.39 4.80
C HIS A 25 -5.01 10.77 6.23
N ILE A 26 -5.37 9.74 6.99
CA ILE A 26 -5.58 9.81 8.44
C ILE A 26 -4.57 8.92 9.15
N ILE A 27 -4.19 9.30 10.37
CA ILE A 27 -3.41 8.43 11.25
C ILE A 27 -4.39 7.51 11.98
N VAL A 28 -4.22 6.20 11.80
CA VAL A 28 -5.03 5.17 12.46
C VAL A 28 -4.09 4.24 13.21
N ASP A 29 -4.46 3.92 14.45
CA ASP A 29 -3.72 2.96 15.27
C ASP A 29 -3.88 1.52 14.71
N VAL A 30 -2.81 0.73 14.82
CA VAL A 30 -2.74 -0.63 14.24
C VAL A 30 -3.79 -1.57 14.85
N ALA A 31 -4.12 -1.42 16.14
CA ALA A 31 -5.14 -2.25 16.78
C ALA A 31 -6.56 -1.88 16.31
N HIS A 32 -6.81 -0.60 16.03
CA HIS A 32 -8.05 -0.16 15.40
C HIS A 32 -8.15 -0.67 13.96
N TRP A 33 -7.08 -0.54 13.17
CA TRP A 33 -7.02 -1.10 11.81
C TRP A 33 -7.32 -2.59 11.80
N LYS A 34 -6.69 -3.36 12.70
CA LYS A 34 -6.98 -4.78 12.90
C LYS A 34 -8.44 -5.04 13.26
N SER A 35 -8.99 -4.29 14.22
CA SER A 35 -10.38 -4.47 14.66
C SER A 35 -11.36 -4.22 13.52
N ILE A 36 -11.14 -3.17 12.72
CA ILE A 36 -11.95 -2.84 11.55
C ILE A 36 -11.95 -3.99 10.53
N PHE A 37 -10.78 -4.50 10.12
CA PHE A 37 -10.74 -5.56 9.12
C PHE A 37 -11.18 -6.92 9.65
N SER A 38 -11.06 -7.15 10.95
CA SER A 38 -11.64 -8.32 11.61
C SER A 38 -13.17 -8.30 11.53
N GLU A 39 -13.78 -7.13 11.76
CA GLU A 39 -15.23 -6.93 11.67
C GLU A 39 -15.75 -6.99 10.23
N ILE A 40 -15.03 -6.36 9.28
CA ILE A 40 -15.37 -6.42 7.85
C ILE A 40 -15.42 -7.88 7.37
N GLY A 41 -14.47 -8.71 7.81
CA GLY A 41 -14.40 -10.12 7.45
C GLY A 41 -14.41 -10.32 5.94
N LYS A 42 -15.52 -10.87 5.41
CA LYS A 42 -15.68 -11.08 3.96
C LYS A 42 -15.95 -9.80 3.17
N GLY A 43 -16.50 -8.75 3.81
CA GLY A 43 -16.97 -7.52 3.18
C GLY A 43 -18.08 -7.73 2.14
N SER A 44 -18.71 -6.65 1.69
CA SER A 44 -19.65 -6.69 0.56
C SER A 44 -18.91 -6.51 -0.77
N GLU A 45 -19.49 -6.97 -1.88
CA GLU A 45 -18.93 -6.72 -3.22
C GLU A 45 -18.76 -5.22 -3.48
N LYS A 46 -19.77 -4.42 -3.11
CA LYS A 46 -19.71 -2.95 -3.22
C LYS A 46 -18.49 -2.35 -2.52
N PHE A 47 -18.14 -2.82 -1.32
CA PHE A 47 -16.97 -2.33 -0.60
C PHE A 47 -15.68 -2.66 -1.36
N TRP A 48 -15.54 -3.89 -1.87
CA TRP A 48 -14.34 -4.28 -2.62
C TRP A 48 -14.22 -3.57 -3.97
N ASP A 49 -15.35 -3.32 -4.64
CA ASP A 49 -15.39 -2.52 -5.87
C ASP A 49 -14.95 -1.07 -5.60
N GLU A 50 -15.35 -0.48 -4.46
CA GLU A 50 -14.90 0.84 -4.05
C GLU A 50 -13.38 0.85 -3.77
N VAL A 51 -12.87 -0.14 -3.03
CA VAL A 51 -11.41 -0.28 -2.77
C VAL A 51 -10.62 -0.42 -4.08
N TYR A 52 -11.12 -1.22 -5.03
CA TYR A 52 -10.51 -1.39 -6.34
C TYR A 52 -10.45 -0.06 -7.12
N LYS A 53 -11.57 0.66 -7.20
CA LYS A 53 -11.66 1.95 -7.90
C LYS A 53 -10.77 3.03 -7.27
N ILE A 54 -10.63 3.02 -5.94
CA ILE A 54 -9.69 3.89 -5.23
C ILE A 54 -8.26 3.59 -5.68
N GLY A 55 -7.89 2.31 -5.77
CA GLY A 55 -6.61 1.89 -6.33
C GLY A 55 -6.38 2.41 -7.76
N GLU A 56 -7.37 2.25 -8.65
CA GLU A 56 -7.30 2.76 -10.03
C GLU A 56 -7.10 4.29 -10.10
N ALA A 57 -7.74 5.05 -9.22
CA ALA A 57 -7.60 6.50 -9.18
C ALA A 57 -6.16 6.91 -8.81
N HIS A 58 -5.56 6.21 -7.84
CA HIS A 58 -4.20 6.47 -7.37
C HIS A 58 -3.15 6.16 -8.43
N THR A 59 -3.42 5.25 -9.38
CA THR A 59 -2.50 4.99 -10.49
C THR A 59 -2.15 6.29 -11.22
N LYS A 60 -3.16 7.08 -11.61
CA LYS A 60 -2.93 8.32 -12.36
C LYS A 60 -2.23 9.36 -11.50
N GLU A 61 -2.68 9.56 -10.27
CA GLU A 61 -2.12 10.55 -9.35
C GLU A 61 -0.62 10.30 -9.10
N TYR A 62 -0.23 9.03 -8.96
CA TYR A 62 1.15 8.68 -8.68
C TYR A 62 2.03 8.83 -9.93
N TYR A 63 1.45 8.59 -11.11
CA TYR A 63 2.09 8.97 -12.36
C TYR A 63 2.27 10.49 -12.45
N ASP A 64 1.29 11.30 -12.06
CA ASP A 64 1.42 12.75 -12.08
C ASP A 64 2.47 13.25 -11.07
N LYS A 65 2.68 12.53 -9.95
CA LYS A 65 3.78 12.73 -8.99
C LYS A 65 5.15 12.24 -9.49
N GLY A 66 5.24 11.64 -10.68
CA GLY A 66 6.49 11.20 -11.29
C GLY A 66 6.98 9.81 -10.85
N LEU A 67 6.15 9.03 -10.15
CA LEU A 67 6.45 7.63 -9.82
C LEU A 67 6.21 6.78 -11.08
N ARG A 68 7.25 6.08 -11.55
CA ARG A 68 7.25 5.42 -12.87
C ARG A 68 7.48 3.92 -12.82
N ASP A 69 8.12 3.42 -11.77
CA ASP A 69 8.36 2.00 -11.59
C ASP A 69 7.66 1.45 -10.34
N VAL A 70 7.53 0.12 -10.30
CA VAL A 70 6.80 -0.59 -9.25
C VAL A 70 7.47 -0.42 -7.90
N GLU A 71 8.81 -0.44 -7.83
CA GLU A 71 9.52 -0.29 -6.56
C GLU A 71 9.26 1.08 -5.93
N GLN A 72 9.38 2.16 -6.70
CA GLN A 72 9.09 3.53 -6.26
C GLN A 72 7.69 3.64 -5.66
N ILE A 73 6.70 3.06 -6.35
CA ILE A 73 5.30 3.08 -5.94
C ILE A 73 5.12 2.30 -4.63
N LEU A 74 5.68 1.10 -4.54
CA LEU A 74 5.58 0.28 -3.33
C LEU A 74 6.28 0.95 -2.14
N ARG A 75 7.45 1.57 -2.34
CA ARG A 75 8.14 2.34 -1.28
C ARG A 75 7.35 3.57 -0.86
N TYR A 76 6.70 4.25 -1.79
CA TYR A 76 5.86 5.41 -1.47
C TYR A 76 4.66 5.00 -0.62
N ILE A 77 3.97 3.91 -1.00
CA ILE A 77 2.81 3.39 -0.27
C ILE A 77 3.22 2.74 1.05
N GLU A 78 4.41 2.13 1.17
CA GLU A 78 4.91 1.55 2.43
C GLU A 78 4.84 2.55 3.61
N LYS A 79 4.96 3.85 3.33
CA LYS A 79 4.83 4.94 4.32
C LYS A 79 3.44 5.01 4.97
N THR A 80 2.39 4.38 4.41
CA THR A 80 1.06 4.27 5.04
C THR A 80 0.98 3.19 6.12
N ASN A 81 2.07 2.44 6.36
CA ASN A 81 2.18 1.36 7.34
C ASN A 81 1.25 0.15 7.08
N TRP A 82 0.68 0.00 5.88
CA TRP A 82 -0.10 -1.20 5.53
C TRP A 82 0.75 -2.48 5.52
N TYR A 83 2.00 -2.34 5.11
CA TYR A 83 2.97 -3.42 5.00
C TYR A 83 4.40 -2.89 5.16
N LYS A 84 5.34 -3.82 5.30
CA LYS A 84 6.77 -3.61 5.08
C LYS A 84 7.18 -4.27 3.77
N LEU A 85 7.91 -3.55 2.92
CA LEU A 85 8.37 -4.00 1.62
C LEU A 85 9.64 -4.85 1.76
N ASN A 86 9.65 -6.00 1.11
CA ASN A 86 10.85 -6.80 0.85
C ASN A 86 11.06 -6.89 -0.66
N ILE A 87 12.26 -6.56 -1.12
CA ILE A 87 12.64 -6.68 -2.53
C ILE A 87 13.30 -8.04 -2.69
N ASP A 88 12.63 -8.96 -3.39
CA ASP A 88 13.15 -10.30 -3.63
C ASP A 88 14.07 -10.29 -4.88
N SER A 89 13.72 -9.51 -5.90
CA SER A 89 14.51 -9.22 -7.09
C SER A 89 13.99 -7.97 -7.82
N GLU A 90 14.61 -7.56 -8.93
CA GLU A 90 14.17 -6.43 -9.76
C GLU A 90 12.70 -6.52 -10.19
N ASN A 91 12.16 -7.73 -10.38
CA ASN A 91 10.79 -7.96 -10.87
C ASN A 91 9.91 -8.67 -9.84
N SER A 92 10.34 -8.80 -8.58
CA SER A 92 9.61 -9.55 -7.55
C SER A 92 9.70 -8.88 -6.19
N TYR A 93 8.54 -8.60 -5.62
CA TYR A 93 8.40 -7.93 -4.34
C TYR A 93 7.48 -8.72 -3.42
N THR A 94 7.79 -8.71 -2.13
CA THR A 94 6.96 -9.28 -1.07
C THR A 94 6.54 -8.18 -0.11
N LEU A 95 5.23 -8.00 0.05
CA LEU A 95 4.63 -7.13 1.04
C LEU A 95 4.37 -7.94 2.31
N ILE A 96 5.08 -7.65 3.40
CA ILE A 96 4.86 -8.26 4.71
C ILE A 96 3.82 -7.42 5.45
N LEU A 97 2.62 -7.95 5.62
CA LEU A 97 1.49 -7.16 6.10
C LEU A 97 1.64 -6.80 7.58
N THR A 98 1.37 -5.55 7.95
CA THR A 98 1.32 -5.11 9.35
C THR A 98 0.16 -5.78 10.07
N VAL A 99 -0.98 -5.89 9.39
CA VAL A 99 -2.20 -6.56 9.86
C VAL A 99 -2.65 -7.57 8.81
N SER A 100 -2.62 -8.85 9.16
CA SER A 100 -2.99 -9.96 8.27
C SER A 100 -4.43 -9.90 7.79
N GLU A 101 -5.33 -9.40 8.63
CA GLU A 101 -6.76 -9.28 8.38
C GLU A 101 -7.05 -8.27 7.25
N SER A 102 -6.14 -7.34 7.00
CA SER A 102 -6.23 -6.37 5.89
C SER A 102 -5.70 -6.91 4.55
N SER A 103 -5.32 -8.19 4.46
CA SER A 103 -4.74 -8.77 3.24
C SER A 103 -5.60 -8.57 2.00
N LYS A 104 -6.90 -8.86 2.09
CA LYS A 104 -7.83 -8.67 0.96
C LYS A 104 -7.93 -7.20 0.55
N PHE A 105 -7.96 -6.27 1.51
CA PHE A 105 -7.96 -4.84 1.23
C PHE A 105 -6.71 -4.40 0.46
N ILE A 106 -5.53 -4.78 0.96
CA ILE A 106 -4.26 -4.40 0.33
C ILE A 106 -4.16 -5.04 -1.07
N LYS A 107 -4.54 -6.31 -1.22
CA LYS A 107 -4.57 -7.01 -2.50
C LYS A 107 -5.50 -6.33 -3.49
N THR A 108 -6.75 -6.07 -3.11
CA THR A 108 -7.75 -5.45 -3.98
C THR A 108 -7.37 -4.02 -4.37
N PHE A 109 -6.78 -3.25 -3.44
CA PHE A 109 -6.23 -1.94 -3.75
C PHE A 109 -5.16 -2.05 -4.85
N PHE A 110 -4.20 -2.96 -4.72
CA PHE A 110 -3.13 -3.13 -5.72
C PHE A 110 -3.62 -3.73 -7.04
N GLU A 111 -4.63 -4.59 -7.03
CA GLU A 111 -5.28 -5.08 -8.24
C GLU A 111 -5.90 -3.92 -9.04
N GLY A 112 -6.55 -2.98 -8.36
CA GLY A 112 -7.04 -1.75 -8.96
C GLY A 112 -5.91 -0.86 -9.44
N PHE A 113 -4.92 -0.62 -8.58
CA PHE A 113 -3.78 0.24 -8.86
C PHE A 113 -2.98 -0.21 -10.08
N PHE A 114 -2.74 -1.51 -10.24
CA PHE A 114 -1.95 -2.03 -11.34
C PHE A 114 -2.76 -2.40 -12.59
N SER A 115 -4.09 -2.27 -12.55
CA SER A 115 -4.99 -2.66 -13.66
C SER A 115 -4.69 -1.94 -14.99
N LYS A 116 -4.20 -0.70 -14.92
CA LYS A 116 -3.84 0.16 -16.07
C LYS A 116 -2.35 0.48 -16.10
N PHE A 117 -1.54 -0.23 -15.32
CA PHE A 117 -0.11 -0.03 -15.32
C PHE A 117 0.48 -0.57 -16.64
N PRO A 118 1.48 0.08 -17.26
CA PRO A 118 2.03 -0.33 -18.55
C PRO A 118 2.62 -1.75 -18.54
N GLN A 119 3.22 -2.14 -17.43
CA GLN A 119 3.76 -3.47 -17.21
C GLN A 119 2.67 -4.40 -16.69
N LYS A 120 2.68 -5.66 -17.13
CA LYS A 120 1.76 -6.66 -16.62
C LYS A 120 2.22 -7.11 -15.23
N ILE A 121 1.33 -6.97 -14.25
CA ILE A 121 1.60 -7.29 -12.86
C ILE A 121 0.77 -8.50 -12.43
N GLU A 122 1.42 -9.51 -11.84
CA GLU A 122 0.78 -10.61 -11.15
C GLU A 122 0.80 -10.36 -9.64
N ILE A 123 -0.37 -10.46 -9.00
CA ILE A 123 -0.53 -10.30 -7.55
C ILE A 123 -1.05 -11.61 -6.96
N SER A 124 -0.30 -12.18 -6.03
CA SER A 124 -0.68 -13.42 -5.34
C SER A 124 -0.64 -13.27 -3.83
N GLU A 125 -1.53 -13.97 -3.14
CA GLU A 125 -1.63 -13.95 -1.68
C GLU A 125 -0.99 -15.20 -1.08
N GLY A 126 -0.24 -15.00 0.00
CA GLY A 126 0.31 -16.05 0.84
C GLY A 126 0.03 -15.76 2.32
N TYR A 127 0.53 -16.63 3.20
CA TYR A 127 0.31 -16.45 4.64
C TYR A 127 0.94 -15.15 5.16
N LYS A 128 0.09 -14.18 5.52
CA LYS A 128 0.44 -12.81 5.99
C LYS A 128 1.30 -12.00 5.01
N LYS A 129 1.29 -12.36 3.73
CA LYS A 129 2.15 -11.76 2.72
C LYS A 129 1.42 -11.64 1.40
N ILE A 130 1.72 -10.58 0.66
CA ILE A 130 1.31 -10.43 -0.74
C ILE A 130 2.57 -10.41 -1.59
N ARG A 131 2.55 -11.10 -2.73
CA ARG A 131 3.63 -11.09 -3.71
C ARG A 131 3.17 -10.33 -4.94
N ILE A 132 4.05 -9.44 -5.42
CA ILE A 132 3.84 -8.63 -6.62
C ILE A 132 4.99 -8.97 -7.57
N LYS A 133 4.64 -9.40 -8.78
CA LYS A 133 5.62 -9.77 -9.82
C LYS A 133 5.34 -9.08 -11.13
N LEU A 134 6.40 -8.62 -11.79
CA LEU A 134 6.34 -8.14 -13.17
C LEU A 134 6.52 -9.36 -14.10
N ILE A 135 5.64 -9.48 -15.11
CA ILE A 135 5.62 -10.60 -16.06
C ILE A 135 5.55 -10.15 -17.51
#